data_AF-A0A9E1ZLL2-F1
#
_entry.id   AF-A0A9E1ZLL2-F1
#
_cell.length_a   1.000
_cell.length_b   1.000
_cell.length_c   1.000
_cell.angle_alpha   90.00
_cell.angle_beta   90.00
_cell.angle_gamma   90.00
#
_symmetry.space_group_name_H-M   'P 1'
#
loop_
_entity.id
_entity.type
_entity.pdbx_description
1 polymer ?
#
loop_
_entity_poly.entity_id
_entity_poly.type
_entity_poly.pdbx_seq_one_letter_code
_entity_poly.pdbx_strand_id
1 'polypeptide(L)'
;WSFMDNNNWPHYVVANADESEPGTFKDRELMESNPFQFLEGIAISSYAVGANAAYVYLRGEFWEVAHFLDEKIEEMEKAGFLGENIQGTDYSLKIYTHLGAGAYICGEETALLESMEGKRGQPRVRPPFPPSEGLYNKPTVVNNVETLSSVPYIIKNGSDGYRKFGTEKSPGTKIFSLSGNVNNPGNYELPLGTPFRTLIFDEQYGGGIPDGKSIKAIMPAGASSSMVVATDEALDTPMDYEHVQDVGGSLGSASVIVVDDSVGLDWLIAKTMDFFHHESCGKCTPCREGSYWMKKLTERIHSGEGTEKDVKLLKDVAYQMQGTTLCALGEFSTMAVVSSIERFPEDFKK
;
A
#
# COMPACT_ATOMS: atom_id res chain seq x y z
N TRP A 1 10.63 0.09 -15.31
CA TRP A 1 11.13 1.38 -15.85
C TRP A 1 11.33 1.40 -17.36
N SER A 2 11.48 0.25 -18.04
CA SER A 2 11.63 0.18 -19.51
C SER A 2 10.44 0.73 -20.33
N PHE A 3 9.29 0.97 -19.71
CA PHE A 3 8.09 1.52 -20.36
C PHE A 3 8.12 3.04 -20.55
N MET A 4 9.16 3.73 -20.10
CA MET A 4 9.30 5.18 -20.22
C MET A 4 9.39 5.60 -21.69
N ASP A 5 8.59 6.60 -22.09
CA ASP A 5 8.67 7.18 -23.43
C ASP A 5 9.87 8.12 -23.56
N ASN A 6 10.93 7.66 -24.22
CA ASN A 6 12.17 8.43 -24.42
C ASN A 6 12.06 9.55 -25.48
N ASN A 7 10.87 9.78 -26.07
CA ASN A 7 10.64 10.87 -27.03
C ASN A 7 10.03 12.13 -26.40
N ASN A 8 9.56 12.06 -25.14
CA ASN A 8 8.88 13.16 -24.46
C ASN A 8 9.64 13.57 -23.20
N TRP A 9 10.29 14.73 -23.24
CA TRP A 9 11.12 15.24 -22.14
C TRP A 9 10.48 16.47 -21.46
N PRO A 10 10.79 16.76 -20.20
CA PRO A 10 11.68 16.02 -19.28
C PRO A 10 11.04 14.74 -18.72
N HIS A 11 11.84 13.82 -18.16
CA HIS A 11 11.35 12.69 -17.37
C HIS A 11 11.31 13.03 -15.87
N TYR A 12 10.40 12.40 -15.14
CA TYR A 12 10.29 12.53 -13.68
C TYR A 12 10.31 11.17 -12.98
N VAL A 13 10.78 11.19 -11.73
CA VAL A 13 10.59 10.10 -10.76
C VAL A 13 9.78 10.63 -9.59
N VAL A 14 8.76 9.88 -9.19
CA VAL A 14 7.93 10.20 -8.03
C VAL A 14 7.97 9.03 -7.06
N ALA A 15 8.49 9.26 -5.86
CA ALA A 15 8.39 8.35 -4.76
C ALA A 15 7.02 8.52 -4.09
N ASN A 16 6.20 7.47 -4.11
CA ASN A 16 4.93 7.42 -3.41
C ASN A 16 5.18 7.03 -1.95
N ALA A 17 5.17 8.04 -1.09
CA ALA A 17 5.32 7.97 0.36
C ALA A 17 4.03 8.39 1.09
N ASP A 18 2.86 8.20 0.44
CA ASP A 18 1.57 8.53 1.05
C ASP A 18 1.20 7.55 2.17
N GLU A 19 1.54 6.25 2.06
CA GLU A 19 1.36 5.22 3.10
C GLU A 19 0.09 5.37 3.97
N SER A 20 -1.05 5.64 3.33
CA SER A 20 -2.31 5.87 4.03
C SER A 20 -3.11 4.57 4.26
N GLU A 21 -2.62 3.42 3.78
CA GLU A 21 -3.30 2.12 3.92
C GLU A 21 -3.28 1.65 5.38
N PRO A 22 -4.45 1.43 6.02
CA PRO A 22 -4.51 0.95 7.39
C PRO A 22 -3.69 -0.31 7.63
N GLY A 23 -2.90 -0.30 8.71
CA GLY A 23 -1.99 -1.40 9.05
C GLY A 23 -0.63 -1.33 8.35
N THR A 24 -0.34 -0.29 7.55
CA THR A 24 0.95 -0.12 6.87
C THR A 24 1.75 0.99 7.54
N PHE A 25 3.03 0.74 7.83
CA PHE A 25 3.93 1.69 8.52
C PHE A 25 5.41 1.41 8.23
N LYS A 26 5.71 0.75 7.10
CA LYS A 26 7.05 0.39 6.63
C LYS A 26 7.79 1.55 5.95
N ASP A 27 7.09 2.36 5.18
CA ASP A 27 7.66 3.46 4.40
C ASP A 27 8.08 4.58 5.33
N ARG A 28 7.26 4.88 6.36
CA ARG A 28 7.64 5.77 7.44
C ARG A 28 8.95 5.35 8.09
N GLU A 29 9.08 4.08 8.48
CA GLU A 29 10.28 3.59 9.15
C GLU A 29 11.52 3.69 8.26
N LEU A 30 11.39 3.38 6.97
CA LEU A 30 12.48 3.55 6.00
C LEU A 30 12.93 5.01 5.89
N MET A 31 11.98 5.94 5.79
CA MET A 31 12.28 7.37 5.68
C MET A 31 12.89 7.94 6.97
N GLU A 32 12.43 7.52 8.15
CA GLU A 32 12.93 8.02 9.44
C GLU A 32 14.27 7.38 9.82
N SER A 33 14.43 6.07 9.62
CA SER A 33 15.58 5.30 10.14
C SER A 33 16.70 5.10 9.13
N ASN A 34 16.40 5.08 7.82
CA ASN A 34 17.40 4.92 6.77
C ASN A 34 17.15 5.82 5.53
N PRO A 35 17.07 7.15 5.73
CA PRO A 35 16.72 8.10 4.67
C PRO A 35 17.71 8.07 3.50
N PHE A 36 19.00 7.85 3.77
CA PHE A 36 20.02 7.89 2.71
C PHE A 36 19.90 6.72 1.75
N GLN A 37 19.58 5.51 2.21
CA GLN A 37 19.33 4.37 1.32
C GLN A 37 18.12 4.66 0.42
N PHE A 38 17.07 5.24 0.97
CA PHE A 38 15.89 5.63 0.21
C PHE A 38 16.21 6.71 -0.84
N LEU A 39 16.89 7.78 -0.45
CA LEU A 39 17.29 8.88 -1.35
C LEU A 39 18.30 8.43 -2.42
N GLU A 40 19.24 7.54 -2.08
CA GLU A 40 20.13 6.89 -3.04
C GLU A 40 19.33 6.06 -4.05
N GLY A 41 18.33 5.32 -3.57
CA GLY A 41 17.39 4.59 -4.41
C GLY A 41 16.67 5.48 -5.42
N ILE A 42 16.19 6.66 -5.00
CA ILE A 42 15.65 7.67 -5.91
C ILE A 42 16.70 8.12 -6.92
N ALA A 43 17.92 8.46 -6.47
CA ALA A 43 18.97 8.95 -7.34
C ALA A 43 19.35 7.95 -8.44
N ILE A 44 19.51 6.67 -8.08
CA ILE A 44 19.80 5.59 -9.03
C ILE A 44 18.63 5.42 -10.01
N SER A 45 17.39 5.43 -9.51
CA SER A 45 16.19 5.27 -10.34
C SER A 45 16.06 6.42 -11.34
N SER A 46 16.29 7.66 -10.89
CA SER A 46 16.29 8.87 -11.71
C SER A 46 17.37 8.81 -12.79
N TYR A 47 18.58 8.37 -12.45
CA TYR A 47 19.65 8.18 -13.43
C TYR A 47 19.26 7.13 -14.48
N ALA A 48 18.71 5.99 -14.05
CA ALA A 48 18.32 4.90 -14.94
C ALA A 48 17.24 5.30 -15.98
N VAL A 49 16.37 6.25 -15.62
CA VAL A 49 15.34 6.78 -16.53
C VAL A 49 15.68 8.15 -17.11
N GLY A 50 16.87 8.71 -16.84
CA GLY A 50 17.27 10.03 -17.34
C GLY A 50 16.48 11.21 -16.74
N ALA A 51 15.82 11.05 -15.59
CA ALA A 51 15.14 12.16 -14.93
C ALA A 51 16.15 13.11 -14.27
N ASN A 52 15.92 14.43 -14.35
CA ASN A 52 16.73 15.44 -13.66
C ASN A 52 16.00 16.06 -12.44
N ALA A 53 14.74 15.69 -12.25
CA ALA A 53 13.95 16.07 -11.10
C ALA A 53 13.20 14.85 -10.57
N ALA A 54 13.24 14.66 -9.26
CA ALA A 54 12.45 13.67 -8.55
C ALA A 54 11.65 14.32 -7.43
N TYR A 55 10.53 13.71 -7.09
CA TYR A 55 9.64 14.19 -6.04
C TYR A 55 9.34 13.07 -5.06
N VAL A 56 9.35 13.38 -3.77
CA VAL A 56 8.83 12.51 -2.72
C VAL A 56 7.46 13.05 -2.34
N TYR A 57 6.40 12.32 -2.71
CA TYR A 57 5.04 12.68 -2.31
C TYR A 57 4.73 12.02 -0.97
N LEU A 58 4.69 12.80 0.09
CA LEU A 58 4.39 12.33 1.45
C LEU A 58 2.94 12.66 1.78
N ARG A 59 2.29 11.82 2.59
CA ARG A 59 1.01 12.20 3.21
C ARG A 59 1.17 13.43 4.08
N GLY A 60 0.10 14.19 4.25
CA GLY A 60 0.12 15.45 5.00
C GLY A 60 0.54 15.29 6.47
N GLU A 61 0.22 14.14 7.06
CA GLU A 61 0.55 13.79 8.44
C GLU A 61 2.06 13.57 8.66
N PHE A 62 2.83 13.36 7.59
CA PHE A 62 4.28 13.15 7.64
C PHE A 62 5.07 14.45 7.45
N TRP A 63 4.53 15.59 7.88
CA TRP A 63 5.21 16.89 7.76
C TRP A 63 6.58 16.94 8.47
N GLU A 64 6.73 16.26 9.63
CA GLU A 64 8.02 16.16 10.32
C GLU A 64 9.02 15.32 9.52
N VAL A 65 8.56 14.21 8.91
CA VAL A 65 9.39 13.35 8.05
C VAL A 65 9.81 14.10 6.80
N ALA A 66 8.92 14.90 6.20
CA ALA A 66 9.26 15.75 5.06
C ALA A 66 10.37 16.75 5.40
N HIS A 67 10.25 17.44 6.55
CA HIS A 67 11.28 18.36 7.02
C HIS A 67 12.62 17.65 7.26
N PHE A 68 12.58 16.48 7.90
CA PHE A 68 13.76 15.64 8.09
C PHE A 68 14.40 15.23 6.76
N LEU A 69 13.61 14.83 5.76
CA LEU A 69 14.12 14.48 4.44
C LEU A 69 14.70 15.69 3.70
N ASP A 70 14.12 16.88 3.83
CA ASP A 70 14.69 18.11 3.27
C ASP A 70 16.10 18.38 3.82
N GLU A 71 16.32 18.19 5.13
CA GLU A 71 17.66 18.29 5.74
C GLU A 71 18.63 17.25 5.17
N LYS A 72 18.17 16.00 4.96
CA LYS A 72 19.00 14.92 4.40
C LYS A 72 19.31 15.12 2.92
N ILE A 73 18.37 15.68 2.15
CA ILE A 73 18.59 16.09 0.76
C ILE A 73 19.65 17.18 0.70
N GLU A 74 19.56 18.21 1.54
CA GLU A 74 20.56 19.29 1.61
C GLU A 74 21.95 18.74 2.01
N GLU A 75 22.01 17.78 2.93
CA GLU A 75 23.24 17.08 3.31
C GLU A 75 23.88 16.35 2.12
N MET A 76 23.08 15.62 1.33
CA MET A 76 23.55 14.94 0.12
C MET A 76 23.97 15.92 -0.98
N GLU A 77 23.31 17.06 -1.14
CA GLU A 77 23.71 18.12 -2.07
C GLU A 77 25.06 18.72 -1.67
N LYS A 78 25.26 19.05 -0.38
CA LYS A 78 26.54 19.57 0.14
C LYS A 78 27.69 18.59 -0.02
N ALA A 79 27.41 17.29 0.07
CA ALA A 79 28.39 16.23 -0.15
C ALA A 79 28.64 15.93 -1.64
N GLY A 80 27.89 16.55 -2.56
CA GLY A 80 28.03 16.34 -4.00
C GLY A 80 27.45 15.00 -4.50
N PHE A 81 26.52 14.41 -3.75
CA PHE A 81 25.76 13.22 -4.17
C PHE A 81 24.43 13.56 -4.85
N LEU A 82 23.95 14.80 -4.70
CA LEU A 82 22.81 15.39 -5.40
C LEU A 82 23.18 16.78 -5.90
N GLY A 83 22.28 17.42 -6.67
CA GLY A 83 22.46 18.77 -7.18
C GLY A 83 23.06 18.79 -8.57
N GLU A 84 23.92 19.77 -8.83
CA GLU A 84 24.53 19.99 -10.16
C GLU A 84 25.84 19.21 -10.32
N ASN A 85 26.03 18.62 -11.50
CA ASN A 85 27.26 17.92 -11.90
C ASN A 85 27.72 16.90 -10.84
N ILE A 86 26.83 15.96 -10.50
CA ILE A 86 27.00 15.00 -9.40
C ILE A 86 28.34 14.28 -9.57
N GLN A 87 29.19 14.33 -8.54
CA GLN A 87 30.56 13.77 -8.55
C GLN A 87 31.43 14.20 -9.76
N GLY A 88 31.19 15.39 -10.32
CA GLY A 88 31.91 15.92 -11.49
C GLY A 88 31.47 15.35 -12.83
N THR A 89 30.34 14.63 -12.88
CA THR A 89 29.70 14.20 -14.13
C THR A 89 28.89 15.33 -14.79
N ASP A 90 28.34 15.10 -15.98
CA ASP A 90 27.39 16.01 -16.64
C ASP A 90 25.94 15.83 -16.15
N TYR A 91 25.70 14.82 -15.32
CA TYR A 91 24.39 14.52 -14.77
C TYR A 91 24.09 15.36 -13.53
N SER A 92 22.86 15.86 -13.46
CA SER A 92 22.35 16.66 -12.34
C SER A 92 20.99 16.15 -11.93
N LEU A 93 20.71 16.13 -10.63
CA LEU A 93 19.43 15.69 -10.08
C LEU A 93 19.05 16.55 -8.88
N LYS A 94 17.81 17.05 -8.89
CA LYS A 94 17.18 17.66 -7.72
C LYS A 94 16.05 16.77 -7.21
N ILE A 95 15.99 16.59 -5.89
CA ILE A 95 14.92 15.88 -5.21
C ILE A 95 14.12 16.90 -4.41
N TYR A 96 12.80 16.84 -4.51
CA TYR A 96 11.88 17.72 -3.80
C TYR A 96 10.91 16.92 -2.94
N THR A 97 10.66 17.36 -1.72
CA THR A 97 9.52 16.85 -0.94
C THR A 97 8.23 17.57 -1.38
N HIS A 98 7.10 16.87 -1.33
CA HIS A 98 5.78 17.40 -1.60
C HIS A 98 4.80 16.80 -0.61
N LEU A 99 4.12 17.65 0.16
CA LEU A 99 3.12 17.21 1.14
C LEU A 99 1.73 17.14 0.51
N GLY A 100 1.10 15.99 0.63
CA GLY A 100 -0.34 15.81 0.47
C GLY A 100 -1.11 16.44 1.63
N ALA A 101 -2.40 16.14 1.71
CA ALA A 101 -3.32 16.78 2.65
C ALA A 101 -4.25 15.79 3.36
N GLY A 102 -3.77 14.58 3.65
CA GLY A 102 -4.49 13.54 4.41
C GLY A 102 -5.61 12.88 3.60
N ALA A 103 -5.29 12.36 2.41
CA ALA A 103 -6.25 11.68 1.55
C ALA A 103 -5.65 10.38 1.01
N TYR A 104 -6.14 9.24 1.48
CA TYR A 104 -5.68 7.90 1.07
C TYR A 104 -5.75 7.69 -0.43
N ILE A 105 -6.76 8.25 -1.08
CA ILE A 105 -6.88 8.16 -2.54
C ILE A 105 -5.72 8.81 -3.29
N CYS A 106 -5.00 9.77 -2.68
CA CYS A 106 -3.79 10.33 -3.26
C CYS A 106 -2.59 9.37 -3.21
N GLY A 107 -2.68 8.24 -2.51
CA GLY A 107 -1.76 7.12 -2.66
C GLY A 107 -1.96 6.33 -3.97
N GLU A 108 -3.09 6.50 -4.69
CA GLU A 108 -3.27 5.93 -6.02
C GLU A 108 -2.39 6.66 -7.03
N GLU A 109 -1.68 5.89 -7.85
CA GLU A 109 -0.64 6.38 -8.77
C GLU A 109 -1.02 7.63 -9.58
N THR A 110 -2.22 7.70 -10.17
CA THR A 110 -2.63 8.84 -11.00
C THR A 110 -3.28 9.97 -10.21
N ALA A 111 -3.97 9.66 -9.11
CA ALA A 111 -4.50 10.66 -8.19
C ALA A 111 -3.37 11.42 -7.50
N LEU A 112 -2.27 10.73 -7.17
CA LEU A 112 -1.04 11.31 -6.64
C LEU A 112 -0.53 12.41 -7.58
N LEU A 113 -0.42 12.10 -8.87
CA LEU A 113 0.05 13.05 -9.88
C LEU A 113 -0.89 14.25 -10.03
N GLU A 114 -2.21 14.02 -10.01
CA GLU A 114 -3.19 15.12 -10.02
C GLU A 114 -3.07 16.01 -8.78
N SER A 115 -2.86 15.43 -7.61
CA SER A 115 -2.62 16.18 -6.37
C SER A 115 -1.35 17.02 -6.46
N MET A 116 -0.26 16.47 -6.98
CA MET A 116 1.00 17.20 -7.20
C MET A 116 0.88 18.34 -8.21
N GLU A 117 -0.04 18.21 -9.16
CA GLU A 117 -0.37 19.26 -10.13
C GLU A 117 -1.27 20.36 -9.55
N GLY A 118 -1.58 20.30 -8.25
CA GLY A 118 -2.44 21.28 -7.57
C GLY A 118 -3.93 21.10 -7.86
N LYS A 119 -4.32 19.97 -8.47
CA LYS A 119 -5.72 19.62 -8.70
C LYS A 119 -6.24 18.79 -7.53
N ARG A 120 -7.53 18.44 -7.56
CA ARG A 120 -8.10 17.46 -6.63
C ARG A 120 -7.46 16.10 -6.93
N GLY A 121 -7.11 15.33 -5.90
CA GLY A 121 -6.58 13.97 -5.99
C GLY A 121 -7.60 12.97 -6.50
N GLN A 122 -7.98 13.09 -7.78
CA GLN A 122 -8.94 12.22 -8.44
C GLN A 122 -8.23 11.42 -9.53
N PRO A 123 -8.25 10.08 -9.50
CA PRO A 123 -7.55 9.25 -10.48
C PRO A 123 -7.87 9.60 -11.94
N ARG A 124 -6.89 9.50 -12.82
CA ARG A 124 -7.05 9.65 -14.27
C ARG A 124 -7.64 8.39 -14.88
N VAL A 125 -8.39 8.55 -15.97
CA VAL A 125 -8.82 7.40 -16.78
C VAL A 125 -7.61 6.90 -17.55
N ARG A 126 -7.37 5.58 -17.53
CA ARG A 126 -6.30 4.92 -18.30
C ARG A 126 -6.92 4.34 -19.59
N PRO A 127 -6.25 4.43 -20.76
CA PRO A 127 -5.03 5.20 -21.08
C PRO A 127 -5.26 6.73 -21.18
N PRO A 128 -4.18 7.57 -21.13
CA PRO A 128 -2.76 7.22 -21.12
C PRO A 128 -2.21 6.81 -19.72
N PHE A 129 -1.08 6.09 -19.71
CA PHE A 129 -0.41 5.64 -18.49
C PHE A 129 0.75 6.58 -18.09
N PRO A 130 1.12 6.67 -16.80
CA PRO A 130 2.17 7.58 -16.33
C PRO A 130 3.54 7.47 -17.01
N PRO A 131 4.04 6.29 -17.41
CA PRO A 131 5.30 6.18 -18.16
C PRO A 131 5.29 6.88 -19.53
N SER A 132 4.12 7.22 -20.06
CA SER A 132 3.96 8.04 -21.28
C SER A 132 3.51 9.46 -20.94
N GLU A 133 2.46 9.59 -20.12
CA GLU A 133 1.87 10.87 -19.72
C GLU A 133 1.51 10.86 -18.22
N GLY A 134 2.49 11.18 -17.39
CA GLY A 134 2.38 11.27 -15.94
C GLY A 134 2.36 12.72 -15.45
N LEU A 135 3.28 13.07 -14.54
CA LEU A 135 3.39 14.39 -13.95
C LEU A 135 3.60 15.46 -15.02
N TYR A 136 2.75 16.49 -15.03
CA TYR A 136 2.76 17.57 -16.03
C TYR A 136 2.67 17.05 -17.48
N ASN A 137 1.98 15.92 -17.70
CA ASN A 137 1.88 15.20 -18.96
C ASN A 137 3.24 14.77 -19.54
N LYS A 138 4.18 14.44 -18.64
CA LYS A 138 5.51 13.95 -18.98
C LYS A 138 5.74 12.53 -18.48
N PRO A 139 6.59 11.74 -19.14
CA PRO A 139 6.94 10.39 -18.70
C PRO A 139 7.38 10.42 -17.24
N THR A 140 6.69 9.65 -16.41
CA THR A 140 6.91 9.63 -14.98
C THR A 140 6.90 8.21 -14.47
N VAL A 141 7.94 7.87 -13.71
CA VAL A 141 7.95 6.66 -12.88
C VAL A 141 7.34 7.01 -11.54
N VAL A 142 6.34 6.23 -11.09
CA VAL A 142 5.84 6.28 -9.72
C VAL A 142 6.19 4.97 -9.04
N ASN A 143 6.96 5.01 -7.96
CA ASN A 143 7.27 3.81 -7.17
C ASN A 143 7.17 4.08 -5.68
N ASN A 144 6.83 3.04 -4.93
CA ASN A 144 6.75 3.10 -3.47
C ASN A 144 8.15 3.23 -2.84
N VAL A 145 8.20 3.80 -1.64
CA VAL A 145 9.44 4.00 -0.85
C VAL A 145 10.22 2.70 -0.68
N GLU A 146 9.56 1.59 -0.32
CA GLU A 146 10.20 0.29 -0.17
C GLU A 146 10.86 -0.18 -1.48
N THR A 147 10.17 -0.07 -2.61
CA THR A 147 10.71 -0.44 -3.92
C THR A 147 11.98 0.36 -4.22
N LEU A 148 11.96 1.68 -4.01
CA LEU A 148 13.13 2.54 -4.25
C LEU A 148 14.27 2.21 -3.29
N SER A 149 13.97 1.94 -2.02
CA SER A 149 14.97 1.60 -0.99
C SER A 149 15.66 0.26 -1.24
N SER A 150 15.04 -0.65 -2.01
CA SER A 150 15.67 -1.91 -2.43
C SER A 150 16.74 -1.72 -3.53
N VAL A 151 16.67 -0.63 -4.29
CA VAL A 151 17.50 -0.40 -5.49
C VAL A 151 19.00 -0.37 -5.17
N PRO A 152 19.49 0.34 -4.13
CA PRO A 152 20.93 0.35 -3.81
C PRO A 152 21.48 -1.05 -3.54
N TYR A 153 20.73 -1.90 -2.83
CA TYR A 153 21.14 -3.27 -2.56
C TYR A 153 21.24 -4.08 -3.86
N ILE A 154 20.25 -3.94 -4.75
CA ILE A 154 20.23 -4.63 -6.05
C ILE A 154 21.42 -4.21 -6.91
N ILE A 155 21.74 -2.91 -6.98
CA ILE A 155 22.90 -2.44 -7.74
C ILE A 155 24.21 -2.96 -7.16
N LYS A 156 24.35 -2.94 -5.83
CA LYS A 156 25.57 -3.39 -5.14
C LYS A 156 25.82 -4.89 -5.27
N ASN A 157 24.76 -5.71 -5.21
CA ASN A 157 24.89 -7.17 -5.15
C ASN A 157 24.51 -7.88 -6.46
N GLY A 158 24.05 -7.13 -7.46
CA GLY A 158 23.50 -7.65 -8.71
C GLY A 158 22.11 -8.27 -8.54
N SER A 159 21.42 -8.46 -9.67
CA SER A 159 20.08 -9.07 -9.69
C SER A 159 20.08 -10.46 -9.06
N ASP A 160 21.11 -11.26 -9.35
CA ASP A 160 21.22 -12.63 -8.83
C ASP A 160 21.40 -12.65 -7.31
N GLY A 161 22.03 -11.61 -6.74
CA GLY A 161 22.15 -11.45 -5.29
C GLY A 161 20.80 -11.21 -4.61
N TYR A 162 19.93 -10.40 -5.22
CA TYR A 162 18.59 -10.12 -4.71
C TYR A 162 17.63 -11.31 -4.91
N ARG A 163 17.73 -11.99 -6.06
CA ARG A 163 16.91 -13.16 -6.40
C ARG A 163 17.25 -14.44 -5.62
N LYS A 164 18.28 -14.43 -4.75
CA LYS A 164 18.54 -15.51 -3.78
C LYS A 164 17.49 -15.56 -2.68
N PHE A 165 16.81 -14.44 -2.43
CA PHE A 165 15.67 -14.36 -1.53
C PHE A 165 14.38 -14.48 -2.32
N GLY A 166 13.30 -14.81 -1.62
CA GLY A 166 11.98 -14.89 -2.25
C GLY A 166 11.75 -16.23 -2.95
N THR A 167 10.66 -16.27 -3.71
CA THR A 167 10.36 -17.39 -4.62
C THR A 167 10.84 -17.08 -6.04
N GLU A 168 10.76 -18.05 -6.95
CA GLU A 168 11.16 -17.86 -8.35
C GLU A 168 10.37 -16.73 -9.03
N LYS A 169 9.06 -16.67 -8.74
CA LYS A 169 8.14 -15.68 -9.32
C LYS A 169 8.09 -14.37 -8.52
N SER A 170 8.28 -14.46 -7.20
CA SER A 170 8.33 -13.33 -6.27
C SER A 170 9.71 -13.22 -5.62
N PRO A 171 10.75 -12.78 -6.37
CA PRO A 171 12.11 -12.68 -5.83
C PRO A 171 12.28 -11.48 -4.90
N GLY A 172 13.20 -11.62 -3.95
CA GLY A 172 13.59 -10.58 -3.02
C GLY A 172 12.96 -10.72 -1.63
N THR A 173 13.11 -9.66 -0.86
CA THR A 173 12.52 -9.51 0.47
C THR A 173 11.34 -8.54 0.40
N LYS A 174 10.53 -8.57 1.46
CA LYS A 174 9.41 -7.67 1.68
C LYS A 174 9.40 -7.27 3.16
N ILE A 175 9.08 -6.02 3.43
CA ILE A 175 8.83 -5.53 4.79
C ILE A 175 7.35 -5.78 5.10
N PHE A 176 7.09 -6.71 6.00
CA PHE A 176 5.75 -7.04 6.47
C PHE A 176 5.39 -6.15 7.65
N SER A 177 4.38 -5.29 7.50
CA SER A 177 3.82 -4.50 8.60
C SER A 177 2.81 -5.34 9.35
N LEU A 178 3.21 -5.94 10.48
CA LEU A 178 2.37 -6.82 11.29
C LEU A 178 1.65 -6.03 12.39
N SER A 179 0.32 -6.09 12.40
CA SER A 179 -0.53 -5.35 13.34
C SER A 179 -1.80 -6.13 13.73
N GLY A 180 -2.67 -5.50 14.52
CA GLY A 180 -3.90 -6.13 15.03
C GLY A 180 -3.66 -6.90 16.32
N ASN A 181 -4.31 -8.07 16.45
CA ASN A 181 -4.26 -8.92 17.65
C ASN A 181 -3.03 -9.82 17.67
N VAL A 182 -1.86 -9.24 17.93
CA VAL A 182 -0.56 -9.93 17.97
C VAL A 182 0.29 -9.38 19.12
N ASN A 183 1.14 -10.22 19.74
CA ASN A 183 1.93 -9.83 20.91
C ASN A 183 2.98 -8.77 20.57
N ASN A 184 3.65 -8.91 19.43
CA ASN A 184 4.74 -8.03 18.99
C ASN A 184 4.41 -7.40 17.62
N PRO A 185 3.54 -6.37 17.56
CA PRO A 185 3.31 -5.65 16.31
C PRO A 185 4.57 -4.88 15.91
N GLY A 186 4.85 -4.81 14.60
CA GLY A 186 6.07 -4.20 14.09
C GLY A 186 6.29 -4.46 12.60
N ASN A 187 7.35 -3.87 12.05
CA ASN A 187 7.80 -4.15 10.69
C ASN A 187 8.87 -5.25 10.72
N TYR A 188 8.70 -6.25 9.87
CA TYR A 188 9.62 -7.39 9.77
C TYR A 188 10.03 -7.60 8.31
N GLU A 189 11.32 -7.45 8.00
CA GLU A 189 11.83 -7.75 6.66
C GLU A 189 12.12 -9.25 6.52
N LEU A 190 11.38 -9.91 5.63
CA LEU A 190 11.49 -11.36 5.40
C LEU A 190 11.54 -11.67 3.91
N PRO A 191 12.15 -12.80 3.49
CA PRO A 191 12.02 -13.30 2.14
C PRO A 191 10.55 -13.53 1.77
N LEU A 192 10.16 -13.12 0.56
CA LEU A 192 8.84 -13.49 0.02
C LEU A 192 8.70 -15.03 -0.02
N GLY A 193 7.51 -15.53 0.28
CA GLY A 193 7.24 -16.96 0.46
C GLY A 193 7.47 -17.47 1.89
N THR A 194 7.85 -16.60 2.84
CA THR A 194 7.80 -16.95 4.28
C THR A 194 6.33 -17.19 4.68
N PRO A 195 5.97 -18.29 5.38
CA PRO A 195 4.58 -18.55 5.76
C PRO A 195 3.99 -17.54 6.74
N PHE A 196 2.66 -17.32 6.69
CA PHE A 196 1.96 -16.50 7.69
C PHE A 196 2.23 -16.97 9.12
N ARG A 197 2.28 -18.29 9.34
CA ARG A 197 2.53 -18.90 10.64
C ARG A 197 3.85 -18.41 11.24
N THR A 198 4.90 -18.34 10.42
CA THR A 198 6.21 -17.85 10.84
C THR A 198 6.11 -16.41 11.30
N LEU A 199 5.55 -15.51 10.47
CA LEU A 199 5.41 -14.10 10.83
C LEU A 199 4.57 -13.88 12.09
N ILE A 200 3.46 -14.60 12.24
CA ILE A 200 2.48 -14.36 13.32
C ILE A 200 2.91 -15.02 14.64
N PHE A 201 3.44 -16.25 14.61
CA PHE A 201 3.62 -17.07 15.82
C PHE A 201 5.06 -17.24 16.29
N ASP A 202 6.07 -17.01 15.43
CA ASP A 202 7.47 -17.10 15.87
C ASP A 202 7.78 -16.01 16.91
N GLU A 203 8.49 -16.37 17.98
CA GLU A 203 8.88 -15.46 19.06
C GLU A 203 9.79 -14.33 18.57
N GLN A 204 10.51 -14.54 17.46
CA GLN A 204 11.35 -13.51 16.84
C GLN A 204 10.54 -12.43 16.10
N TYR A 205 9.29 -12.74 15.76
CA TYR A 205 8.39 -11.86 15.03
C TYR A 205 7.15 -11.59 15.89
N GLY A 206 5.95 -11.94 15.43
CA GLY A 206 4.68 -11.62 16.09
C GLY A 206 4.48 -12.21 17.49
N GLY A 207 5.16 -13.30 17.84
CA GLY A 207 5.06 -13.91 19.17
C GLY A 207 3.67 -14.45 19.52
N GLY A 208 2.79 -14.67 18.53
CA GLY A 208 1.47 -15.25 18.70
C GLY A 208 0.37 -14.26 19.11
N ILE A 209 -0.78 -14.82 19.50
CA ILE A 209 -2.00 -14.08 19.83
C ILE A 209 -2.01 -13.72 21.33
N PRO A 210 -2.38 -12.48 21.70
CA PRO A 210 -2.50 -12.06 23.09
C PRO A 210 -3.50 -12.88 23.90
N ASP A 211 -3.26 -12.96 25.21
CA ASP A 211 -4.17 -13.55 26.21
C ASP A 211 -4.59 -15.02 25.94
N GLY A 212 -3.86 -15.75 25.10
CA GLY A 212 -4.16 -17.14 24.75
C GLY A 212 -5.44 -17.31 23.91
N LYS A 213 -5.92 -16.23 23.27
CA LYS A 213 -7.05 -16.28 22.34
C LYS A 213 -6.69 -17.01 21.05
N SER A 214 -7.72 -17.40 20.31
CA SER A 214 -7.54 -18.02 19.00
C SER A 214 -7.55 -16.98 17.87
N ILE A 215 -6.73 -17.23 16.85
CA ILE A 215 -6.77 -16.44 15.61
C ILE A 215 -8.04 -16.81 14.83
N LYS A 216 -8.75 -15.79 14.33
CA LYS A 216 -10.00 -15.92 13.58
C LYS A 216 -9.80 -15.63 12.10
N ALA A 217 -9.16 -14.52 11.78
CA ALA A 217 -8.96 -14.06 10.41
C ALA A 217 -7.62 -13.34 10.22
N ILE A 218 -7.19 -13.26 8.97
CA ILE A 218 -6.01 -12.51 8.53
C ILE A 218 -6.44 -11.57 7.41
N MET A 219 -6.04 -10.31 7.49
CA MET A 219 -6.10 -9.34 6.40
C MET A 219 -4.69 -9.16 5.85
N PRO A 220 -4.32 -9.79 4.73
CA PRO A 220 -2.91 -9.84 4.31
C PRO A 220 -2.35 -8.54 3.72
N ALA A 221 -3.21 -7.59 3.35
CA ALA A 221 -2.84 -6.32 2.73
C ALA A 221 -3.67 -5.14 3.27
N GLY A 222 -3.77 -5.04 4.59
CA GLY A 222 -4.44 -3.93 5.24
C GLY A 222 -5.95 -3.97 5.00
N ALA A 223 -6.59 -2.82 5.14
CA ALA A 223 -8.03 -2.66 4.95
C ALA A 223 -8.47 -2.99 3.52
N SER A 224 -7.59 -2.85 2.53
CA SER A 224 -7.86 -3.16 1.12
C SER A 224 -7.84 -4.65 0.76
N SER A 225 -7.68 -5.53 1.74
CA SER A 225 -7.65 -6.98 1.52
C SER A 225 -8.96 -7.70 1.87
N SER A 226 -9.09 -8.93 1.34
CA SER A 226 -10.11 -9.89 1.77
C SER A 226 -9.79 -10.46 3.15
N MET A 227 -10.82 -10.83 3.93
CA MET A 227 -10.68 -11.59 5.16
C MET A 227 -10.35 -13.04 4.86
N VAL A 228 -9.12 -13.47 5.11
CA VAL A 228 -8.71 -14.88 5.01
C VAL A 228 -9.08 -15.59 6.32
N VAL A 229 -9.73 -16.75 6.23
CA VAL A 229 -10.00 -17.60 7.40
C VAL A 229 -8.69 -18.19 7.89
N ALA A 230 -8.39 -18.06 9.18
CA ALA A 230 -7.14 -18.53 9.76
C ALA A 230 -7.13 -20.06 9.98
N THR A 231 -7.24 -20.83 8.90
CA THR A 231 -7.06 -22.29 8.91
C THR A 231 -5.58 -22.65 8.97
N ASP A 232 -5.25 -23.91 9.27
CA ASP A 232 -3.86 -24.38 9.19
C ASP A 232 -3.27 -24.20 7.78
N GLU A 233 -4.06 -24.46 6.74
CA GLU A 233 -3.67 -24.20 5.35
C GLU A 233 -3.34 -22.72 5.11
N ALA A 234 -4.17 -21.80 5.60
CA ALA A 234 -3.91 -20.37 5.48
C ALA A 234 -2.67 -19.94 6.26
N LEU A 235 -2.45 -20.48 7.45
CA LEU A 235 -1.27 -20.20 8.25
C LEU A 235 0.01 -20.73 7.59
N ASP A 236 -0.05 -21.90 6.97
CA ASP A 236 1.09 -22.51 6.28
C ASP A 236 1.29 -21.99 4.84
N THR A 237 0.41 -21.10 4.38
CA THR A 237 0.52 -20.48 3.05
C THR A 237 1.73 -19.54 2.97
N PRO A 238 2.62 -19.73 1.99
CA PRO A 238 3.71 -18.79 1.70
C PRO A 238 3.20 -17.38 1.40
N MET A 239 3.75 -16.36 2.07
CA MET A 239 3.40 -14.96 1.80
C MET A 239 4.14 -14.45 0.56
N ASP A 240 3.59 -14.71 -0.61
CA ASP A 240 3.98 -14.12 -1.89
C ASP A 240 2.76 -13.76 -2.75
N TYR A 241 2.97 -13.13 -3.90
CA TYR A 241 1.86 -12.64 -4.72
C TYR A 241 1.04 -13.75 -5.38
N GLU A 242 1.58 -14.97 -5.47
CA GLU A 242 0.94 -16.10 -6.12
C GLU A 242 0.11 -16.92 -5.14
N HIS A 243 0.70 -17.37 -4.03
CA HIS A 243 0.09 -18.35 -3.13
C HIS A 243 -0.95 -17.74 -2.18
N VAL A 244 -0.80 -16.46 -1.82
CA VAL A 244 -1.82 -15.78 -0.97
C VAL A 244 -3.19 -15.72 -1.68
N GLN A 245 -3.21 -15.78 -3.01
CA GLN A 245 -4.45 -15.86 -3.78
C GLN A 245 -5.17 -17.21 -3.62
N ASP A 246 -4.44 -18.30 -3.37
CA ASP A 246 -5.00 -19.64 -3.22
C ASP A 246 -5.91 -19.74 -1.98
N VAL A 247 -5.62 -18.94 -0.95
CA VAL A 247 -6.46 -18.81 0.26
C VAL A 247 -7.44 -17.64 0.19
N GLY A 248 -7.64 -17.10 -1.02
CA GLY A 248 -8.61 -16.05 -1.31
C GLY A 248 -8.24 -14.68 -0.75
N GLY A 249 -6.94 -14.41 -0.57
CA GLY A 249 -6.38 -13.11 -0.19
C GLY A 249 -5.57 -12.45 -1.31
N SER A 250 -4.92 -11.35 -0.98
CA SER A 250 -3.91 -10.69 -1.83
C SER A 250 -2.86 -10.05 -0.93
N LEU A 251 -1.58 -10.07 -1.33
CA LEU A 251 -0.50 -9.60 -0.45
C LEU A 251 -0.32 -8.08 -0.46
N GLY A 252 -0.69 -7.38 -1.54
CA GLY A 252 -0.68 -5.90 -1.63
C GLY A 252 0.59 -5.25 -1.06
N SER A 253 0.44 -4.32 -0.11
CA SER A 253 1.56 -3.64 0.58
C SER A 253 2.26 -4.51 1.64
N ALA A 254 1.80 -5.74 1.87
CA ALA A 254 2.22 -6.66 2.92
C ALA A 254 1.94 -6.15 4.35
N SER A 255 0.89 -5.34 4.52
CA SER A 255 0.34 -5.00 5.83
C SER A 255 -0.56 -6.11 6.36
N VAL A 256 -0.03 -6.96 7.22
CA VAL A 256 -0.75 -8.10 7.79
C VAL A 256 -1.46 -7.66 9.07
N ILE A 257 -2.79 -7.57 9.03
CA ILE A 257 -3.62 -7.33 10.22
C ILE A 257 -4.18 -8.68 10.71
N VAL A 258 -3.81 -9.05 11.93
CA VAL A 258 -4.29 -10.26 12.61
C VAL A 258 -5.56 -9.94 13.37
N VAL A 259 -6.59 -10.79 13.23
CA VAL A 259 -7.88 -10.65 13.91
C VAL A 259 -8.14 -11.89 14.76
N ASP A 260 -8.32 -11.70 16.07
CA ASP A 260 -8.63 -12.79 17.01
C ASP A 260 -10.14 -13.04 17.16
N ASP A 261 -10.50 -14.06 17.94
CA ASP A 261 -11.88 -14.46 18.23
C ASP A 261 -12.70 -13.44 19.06
N SER A 262 -12.06 -12.41 19.63
CA SER A 262 -12.76 -11.37 20.39
C SER A 262 -13.33 -10.25 19.53
N VAL A 263 -12.97 -10.21 18.24
CA VAL A 263 -13.44 -9.19 17.31
C VAL A 263 -14.66 -9.69 16.52
N GLY A 264 -15.77 -8.94 16.66
CA GLY A 264 -16.93 -9.09 15.79
C GLY A 264 -16.63 -8.55 14.39
N LEU A 265 -16.82 -9.37 13.36
CA LEU A 265 -16.49 -8.94 12.00
C LEU A 265 -17.50 -7.93 11.44
N ASP A 266 -18.72 -7.91 11.98
CA ASP A 266 -19.70 -6.84 11.74
C ASP A 266 -19.16 -5.46 12.13
N TRP A 267 -18.50 -5.36 13.28
CA TRP A 267 -17.83 -4.14 13.72
C TRP A 267 -16.64 -3.79 12.83
N LEU A 268 -15.79 -4.78 12.54
CA LEU A 268 -14.57 -4.55 11.76
C LEU A 268 -14.91 -4.01 10.38
N ILE A 269 -15.85 -4.63 9.66
CA ILE A 269 -16.24 -4.13 8.33
C ILE A 269 -16.95 -2.77 8.39
N ALA A 270 -17.66 -2.45 9.48
CA ALA A 270 -18.24 -1.12 9.66
C ALA A 270 -17.15 -0.04 9.76
N LYS A 271 -16.04 -0.34 10.44
CA LYS A 271 -14.87 0.54 10.48
C LYS A 271 -14.14 0.62 9.14
N THR A 272 -13.96 -0.51 8.46
CA THR A 272 -13.37 -0.53 7.12
C THR A 272 -14.20 0.28 6.12
N MET A 273 -15.53 0.20 6.20
CA MET A 273 -16.42 0.97 5.33
C MET A 273 -16.48 2.46 5.67
N ASP A 274 -16.39 2.82 6.94
CA ASP A 274 -16.25 4.22 7.35
C ASP A 274 -14.99 4.84 6.73
N PHE A 275 -13.86 4.12 6.79
CA PHE A 275 -12.60 4.51 6.13
C PHE A 275 -12.77 4.68 4.62
N PHE A 276 -13.19 3.65 3.88
CA PHE A 276 -13.28 3.75 2.41
C PHE A 276 -14.31 4.76 1.93
N HIS A 277 -15.40 4.98 2.69
CA HIS A 277 -16.34 6.03 2.37
C HIS A 277 -15.71 7.42 2.54
N HIS A 278 -14.99 7.66 3.66
CA HIS A 278 -14.28 8.91 3.91
C HIS A 278 -13.26 9.17 2.81
N GLU A 279 -12.49 8.16 2.45
CA GLU A 279 -11.35 8.26 1.54
C GLU A 279 -11.71 8.19 0.06
N SER A 280 -12.97 7.95 -0.29
CA SER A 280 -13.42 7.98 -1.67
C SER A 280 -13.36 9.41 -2.23
N CYS A 281 -12.57 9.63 -3.30
CA CYS A 281 -12.49 10.93 -3.98
C CYS A 281 -13.81 11.40 -4.63
N GLY A 282 -14.81 10.51 -4.71
CA GLY A 282 -16.16 10.82 -5.20
C GLY A 282 -16.31 10.95 -6.73
N LYS A 283 -15.28 10.60 -7.52
CA LYS A 283 -15.30 10.77 -8.98
C LYS A 283 -16.26 9.82 -9.71
N CYS A 284 -16.25 8.53 -9.38
CA CYS A 284 -17.12 7.54 -10.02
C CYS A 284 -18.33 7.21 -9.14
N THR A 285 -19.52 7.18 -9.74
CA THR A 285 -20.78 6.93 -9.04
C THR A 285 -20.80 5.60 -8.28
N PRO A 286 -20.34 4.46 -8.85
CA PRO A 286 -20.37 3.19 -8.13
C PRO A 286 -19.57 3.24 -6.82
N CYS A 287 -18.38 3.86 -6.82
CA CYS A 287 -17.60 4.06 -5.61
C CYS A 287 -18.26 5.07 -4.66
N ARG A 288 -18.63 6.26 -5.16
CA ARG A 288 -19.13 7.36 -4.32
C ARG A 288 -20.42 6.98 -3.58
N GLU A 289 -21.40 6.49 -4.33
CA GLU A 289 -22.71 6.14 -3.78
C GLU A 289 -22.66 4.75 -3.15
N GLY A 290 -21.99 3.78 -3.77
CA GLY A 290 -21.92 2.43 -3.26
C GLY A 290 -21.22 2.33 -1.90
N SER A 291 -20.08 3.02 -1.72
CA SER A 291 -19.42 3.08 -0.39
C SER A 291 -20.29 3.72 0.68
N TYR A 292 -21.04 4.78 0.34
CA TYR A 292 -22.02 5.40 1.24
C TYR A 292 -23.12 4.42 1.65
N TRP A 293 -23.67 3.67 0.69
CA TRP A 293 -24.69 2.64 0.96
C TRP A 293 -24.14 1.50 1.82
N MET A 294 -22.95 0.98 1.48
CA MET A 294 -22.31 -0.08 2.25
C MET A 294 -21.99 0.37 3.69
N LYS A 295 -21.56 1.62 3.89
CA LYS A 295 -21.39 2.21 5.22
C LYS A 295 -22.70 2.23 6.01
N LYS A 296 -23.80 2.70 5.41
CA LYS A 296 -25.10 2.73 6.08
C LYS A 296 -25.60 1.33 6.46
N LEU A 297 -25.39 0.35 5.60
CA LEU A 297 -25.79 -1.03 5.87
C LEU A 297 -24.93 -1.67 6.96
N THR A 298 -23.61 -1.50 6.90
CA THR A 298 -22.69 -2.01 7.94
C THR A 298 -22.93 -1.35 9.30
N GLU A 299 -23.19 -0.04 9.35
CA GLU A 299 -23.59 0.67 10.59
C GLU A 299 -24.86 0.08 11.20
N ARG A 300 -25.90 -0.16 10.38
CA ARG A 300 -27.17 -0.74 10.85
C ARG A 300 -27.01 -2.19 11.32
N ILE A 301 -26.24 -3.00 10.59
CA ILE A 301 -25.95 -4.38 10.98
C ILE A 301 -25.22 -4.41 12.32
N HIS A 302 -24.18 -3.60 12.46
CA HIS A 302 -23.39 -3.54 13.68
C HIS A 302 -24.18 -3.01 14.89
N SER A 303 -25.11 -2.07 14.70
CA SER A 303 -25.94 -1.53 15.78
C SER A 303 -27.07 -2.47 16.24
N GLY A 304 -27.24 -3.64 15.60
CA GLY A 304 -28.35 -4.57 15.87
C GLY A 304 -29.68 -4.12 15.28
N GLU A 305 -29.69 -3.14 14.36
CA GLU A 305 -30.88 -2.68 13.62
C GLU A 305 -30.95 -3.28 12.19
N GLY A 306 -29.99 -4.14 11.85
CA GLY A 306 -29.91 -4.86 10.60
C GLY A 306 -30.84 -6.06 10.55
N THR A 307 -31.14 -6.49 9.33
CA THR A 307 -31.89 -7.72 9.05
C THR A 307 -31.09 -8.60 8.08
N GLU A 308 -31.45 -9.88 7.96
CA GLU A 308 -30.85 -10.75 6.92
C GLU A 308 -30.98 -10.17 5.50
N LYS A 309 -32.04 -9.38 5.25
CA LYS A 309 -32.21 -8.66 3.98
C LYS A 309 -31.18 -7.55 3.81
N ASP A 310 -30.80 -6.86 4.88
CA ASP A 310 -29.75 -5.84 4.85
C ASP A 310 -28.38 -6.47 4.58
N VAL A 311 -28.08 -7.64 5.16
CA VAL A 311 -26.83 -8.39 4.89
C VAL A 311 -26.77 -8.83 3.42
N LYS A 312 -27.88 -9.36 2.88
CA LYS A 312 -27.96 -9.70 1.46
C LYS A 312 -27.79 -8.48 0.57
N LEU A 313 -28.47 -7.38 0.89
CA LEU A 313 -28.36 -6.13 0.14
C LEU A 313 -26.94 -5.57 0.17
N LEU A 314 -26.26 -5.62 1.32
CA LEU A 314 -24.86 -5.22 1.46
C LEU A 314 -23.95 -5.99 0.50
N LYS A 315 -24.12 -7.33 0.44
CA LYS A 315 -23.39 -8.18 -0.49
C LYS A 315 -23.73 -7.87 -1.96
N ASP A 316 -25.00 -7.63 -2.28
CA ASP A 316 -25.44 -7.28 -3.64
C ASP A 316 -24.84 -5.93 -4.10
N VAL A 317 -24.83 -4.92 -3.22
CA VAL A 317 -24.20 -3.61 -3.50
C VAL A 317 -22.70 -3.77 -3.74
N ALA A 318 -22.01 -4.55 -2.89
CA ALA A 318 -20.58 -4.79 -3.01
C ALA A 318 -20.23 -5.42 -4.38
N TYR A 319 -20.96 -6.45 -4.82
CA TYR A 319 -20.73 -7.03 -6.14
C TYR A 319 -21.03 -6.09 -7.31
N GLN A 320 -22.05 -5.23 -7.20
CA GLN A 320 -22.36 -4.28 -8.25
C GLN A 320 -21.28 -3.21 -8.44
N MET A 321 -20.50 -2.91 -7.40
CA MET A 321 -19.38 -1.98 -7.48
C MET A 321 -18.17 -2.59 -8.21
N GLN A 322 -17.93 -3.89 -8.04
CA GLN A 322 -16.80 -4.60 -8.64
C GLN A 322 -16.82 -4.49 -10.17
N GLY A 323 -15.67 -4.20 -10.77
CA GLY A 323 -15.44 -4.01 -12.19
C GLY A 323 -16.01 -2.72 -12.79
N THR A 324 -16.64 -1.85 -12.00
CA THR A 324 -17.34 -0.65 -12.51
C THR A 324 -16.74 0.66 -12.02
N THR A 325 -15.64 0.62 -11.27
CA THR A 325 -14.96 1.80 -10.72
C THR A 325 -13.71 2.19 -11.51
N LEU A 326 -13.38 3.48 -11.48
CA LEU A 326 -12.24 4.02 -12.25
C LEU A 326 -10.87 3.60 -11.71
N CYS A 327 -10.77 3.35 -10.41
CA CYS A 327 -9.54 2.96 -9.74
C CYS A 327 -9.82 1.81 -8.77
N ALA A 328 -8.76 1.23 -8.22
CA ALA A 328 -8.84 0.06 -7.37
C ALA A 328 -9.49 0.31 -5.99
N LEU A 329 -9.59 1.57 -5.52
CA LEU A 329 -10.29 1.88 -4.24
C LEU A 329 -11.70 1.29 -4.21
N GLY A 330 -12.41 1.35 -5.34
CA GLY A 330 -13.74 0.76 -5.47
C GLY A 330 -13.74 -0.73 -5.18
N GLU A 331 -12.83 -1.48 -5.80
CA GLU A 331 -12.63 -2.91 -5.55
C GLU A 331 -12.29 -3.18 -4.08
N PHE A 332 -11.26 -2.49 -3.57
CA PHE A 332 -10.75 -2.64 -2.22
C PHE A 332 -11.83 -2.44 -1.16
N SER A 333 -12.71 -1.46 -1.36
CA SER A 333 -13.84 -1.21 -0.46
C SER A 333 -14.85 -2.36 -0.37
N THR A 334 -14.88 -3.25 -1.36
CA THR A 334 -15.81 -4.39 -1.41
C THR A 334 -15.20 -5.68 -0.88
N MET A 335 -13.86 -5.83 -0.94
CA MET A 335 -13.18 -7.11 -0.68
C MET A 335 -13.42 -7.62 0.73
N ALA A 336 -13.18 -6.78 1.74
CA ALA A 336 -13.42 -7.13 3.14
C ALA A 336 -14.90 -7.42 3.42
N VAL A 337 -15.82 -6.66 2.80
CA VAL A 337 -17.27 -6.85 2.98
C VAL A 337 -17.71 -8.21 2.43
N VAL A 338 -17.39 -8.50 1.17
CA VAL A 338 -17.80 -9.75 0.51
C VAL A 338 -17.20 -10.95 1.23
N SER A 339 -15.90 -10.94 1.47
CA SER A 339 -15.20 -12.06 2.13
C SER A 339 -15.68 -12.28 3.56
N SER A 340 -15.97 -11.23 4.33
CA SER A 340 -16.50 -11.39 5.70
C SER A 340 -17.86 -12.08 5.70
N ILE A 341 -18.79 -11.63 4.85
CA ILE A 341 -20.14 -12.20 4.78
C ILE A 341 -20.11 -13.66 4.31
N GLU A 342 -19.24 -13.98 3.35
CA GLU A 342 -19.14 -15.33 2.79
C GLU A 342 -18.45 -16.33 3.71
N ARG A 343 -17.37 -15.89 4.37
CA ARG A 343 -16.48 -16.78 5.12
C ARG A 343 -16.81 -16.83 6.61
N PHE A 344 -17.51 -15.81 7.11
CA PHE A 344 -17.89 -15.70 8.52
C PHE A 344 -19.37 -15.33 8.70
N PRO A 345 -20.32 -16.09 8.11
CA PRO A 345 -21.74 -15.76 8.14
C PRO A 345 -22.31 -15.66 9.56
N GLU A 346 -21.74 -16.38 10.54
CA GLU A 346 -22.19 -16.32 11.94
C GLU A 346 -22.03 -14.94 12.58
N ASP A 347 -21.05 -14.15 12.16
CA ASP A 347 -20.86 -12.77 12.64
C ASP A 347 -22.00 -11.82 12.19
N PHE A 348 -22.79 -12.23 11.19
CA PHE A 348 -23.84 -11.42 10.57
C PHE A 348 -25.28 -11.89 10.88
N LYS A 349 -25.44 -12.86 11.78
CA LYS A 349 -26.76 -13.45 12.14
C LYS A 349 -27.40 -12.84 13.39
N LYS A 350 -26.78 -11.83 14.00
CA LYS A 350 -27.21 -11.25 15.28
C LYS A 350 -28.47 -10.42 15.15
#